data_AF-A0A1Q9HQ89-F1
#
_entry.id   AF-A0A1Q9HQ89-F1
#
_cell.length_a   1.000
_cell.length_b   1.000
_cell.length_c   1.000
_cell.angle_alpha   90.00
_cell.angle_beta   90.00
_cell.angle_gamma   90.00
#
_symmetry.space_group_name_H-M   'P 1'
#
loop_
_entity.id
_entity.type
_entity.pdbx_description
1 polymer ?
#
loop_
_entity_poly.entity_id
_entity_poly.type
_entity_poly.pdbx_seq_one_letter_code
_entity_poly.pdbx_strand_id
1 'polypeptide(L)'
;MLTVTQLARECGISRTTILYYEKEQLLLPTCRGENGYRWYGESEINRLKAISSYRSYGLPLASIRALLEHQGQSQAQILKDHFAELEQEIQTLRAQQSAIVALLQEPNLIEDKSVTKQRWVEIMQAAGFSDADMVKWHQKFEEMEPEEHQKFLESLSIDSEEIAQIRKM
;
A
#
# COMPACT_ATOMS: atom_id res chain seq x y z
N MET A 1 28.61 -10.46 15.33
CA MET A 1 27.95 -9.41 16.14
C MET A 1 28.29 -8.05 15.58
N LEU A 2 27.36 -7.11 15.65
CA LEU A 2 27.48 -5.77 15.11
C LEU A 2 27.39 -4.72 16.21
N THR A 3 28.15 -3.64 16.07
CA THR A 3 27.90 -2.41 16.84
C THR A 3 26.62 -1.73 16.34
N VAL A 4 26.05 -0.83 17.14
CA VAL A 4 24.86 -0.06 16.74
C VAL A 4 25.05 0.66 15.39
N THR A 5 26.25 1.16 15.10
CA THR A 5 26.56 1.87 13.85
C THR A 5 26.62 0.92 12.66
N GLN A 6 27.18 -0.28 12.84
CA GLN A 6 27.21 -1.31 11.79
C GLN A 6 25.81 -1.85 11.53
N LEU A 7 25.02 -2.11 12.59
CA LEU A 7 23.64 -2.55 12.48
C LEU A 7 22.76 -1.53 11.74
N ALA A 8 22.90 -0.24 12.07
CA ALA A 8 22.24 0.86 11.37
C ALA A 8 22.51 0.82 9.86
N ARG A 9 23.79 0.67 9.48
CA ARG A 9 24.21 0.61 8.08
C ARG A 9 23.68 -0.64 7.37
N GLU A 10 23.71 -1.80 8.02
CA GLU A 10 23.25 -3.06 7.45
C GLU A 10 21.73 -3.08 7.23
N CYS A 11 20.96 -2.55 8.18
CA CYS A 11 19.50 -2.52 8.09
C CYS A 11 18.94 -1.27 7.39
N GLY A 12 19.80 -0.35 6.95
CA GLY A 12 19.39 0.88 6.25
C GLY A 12 18.55 1.84 7.11
N ILE A 13 18.72 1.81 8.44
CA ILE A 13 17.98 2.68 9.37
C ILE A 13 18.92 3.52 10.23
N SER A 14 18.42 4.62 10.76
CA SER A 14 19.25 5.51 11.58
C SER A 14 19.66 4.85 12.90
N ARG A 15 20.86 5.18 13.40
CA ARG A 15 21.30 4.82 14.75
C ARG A 15 20.28 5.25 15.81
N THR A 16 19.69 6.44 15.65
CA THR A 16 18.67 6.98 16.55
C THR A 16 17.43 6.08 16.60
N THR A 17 17.03 5.51 15.47
CA THR A 17 15.89 4.57 15.39
C THR A 17 16.17 3.28 16.18
N ILE A 18 17.39 2.73 16.08
CA ILE A 18 17.77 1.54 16.86
C ILE A 18 17.76 1.85 18.36
N LEU A 19 18.33 2.99 18.77
CA LEU A 19 18.33 3.42 20.17
C LEU A 19 16.92 3.71 20.70
N TYR A 20 16.03 4.20 19.83
CA TYR A 20 14.62 4.36 20.15
C TYR A 20 13.97 3.00 20.41
N TYR A 21 14.18 2.00 19.56
CA TYR A 21 13.67 0.65 19.82
C TYR A 21 14.25 0.01 21.08
N GLU A 22 15.50 0.31 21.45
CA GLU A 22 16.07 -0.09 22.74
C GLU A 22 15.38 0.61 23.91
N LYS A 23 15.15 1.92 23.82
CA LYS A 23 14.42 2.69 24.84
C LYS A 23 13.01 2.15 25.04
N GLU A 24 12.33 1.82 23.95
CA GLU A 24 11.02 1.18 23.96
C GLU A 24 11.08 -0.31 24.31
N GLN A 25 12.24 -0.88 24.66
CA GLN A 25 12.42 -2.30 24.98
C GLN A 25 11.95 -3.27 23.87
N LEU A 26 11.88 -2.78 22.64
CA LEU A 26 11.49 -3.56 21.47
C LEU A 26 12.68 -4.29 20.87
N LEU A 27 13.89 -3.74 21.00
CA LEU A 27 15.14 -4.36 20.58
C LEU A 27 16.24 -4.11 21.63
N LEU A 28 16.72 -5.15 22.29
CA LEU A 28 17.80 -5.05 23.26
C LEU A 28 19.12 -5.57 22.66
N PRO A 29 20.28 -4.97 23.00
CA PRO A 29 21.57 -5.53 22.59
C PRO A 29 21.80 -6.88 23.27
N THR A 30 22.50 -7.80 22.59
CA THR A 30 22.90 -9.09 23.16
C THR A 30 23.76 -8.90 24.41
N CYS A 31 24.70 -7.96 24.34
CA CYS A 31 25.57 -7.62 25.46
C CYS A 31 26.14 -6.20 25.32
N ARG A 32 26.74 -5.74 26.42
CA ARG A 32 27.61 -4.56 26.42
C ARG A 32 29.05 -5.04 26.62
N GLY A 33 29.93 -4.65 25.70
CA GLY A 33 31.35 -4.96 25.81
C GLY A 33 32.02 -4.18 26.95
N GLU A 34 33.21 -4.60 27.36
CA GLU A 34 34.00 -3.95 28.42
C GLU A 34 34.29 -2.47 28.11
N ASN A 35 34.37 -2.13 26.84
CA ASN A 35 34.52 -0.77 26.31
C ASN A 35 33.22 0.05 26.28
N GLY A 36 32.12 -0.48 26.85
CA GLY A 36 30.81 0.18 26.91
C GLY A 36 29.99 0.16 25.62
N TYR A 37 30.51 -0.45 24.54
CA TYR A 37 29.77 -0.57 23.28
C TYR A 37 28.67 -1.62 23.35
N ARG A 38 27.58 -1.37 22.62
CA ARG A 38 26.46 -2.30 22.44
C ARG A 38 26.75 -3.24 21.29
N TRP A 39 26.53 -4.52 21.52
CA TRP A 39 26.68 -5.56 20.51
C TRP A 39 25.34 -6.23 20.23
N TYR A 40 25.04 -6.42 18.95
CA TYR A 40 23.83 -7.06 18.46
C TYR A 40 24.20 -8.32 17.67
N GLY A 41 23.59 -9.44 18.04
CA GLY A 41 23.78 -10.74 17.43
C GLY A 41 22.81 -10.96 16.28
N GLU A 42 22.83 -12.18 15.76
CA GLU A 42 21.96 -12.57 14.64
C GLU A 42 20.47 -12.53 15.01
N SER A 43 20.12 -12.89 16.24
CA SER A 43 18.75 -12.77 16.77
C SER A 43 18.25 -11.33 16.75
N GLU A 44 19.08 -10.37 17.16
CA GLU A 44 18.73 -8.96 17.18
C GLU A 44 18.62 -8.39 15.76
N ILE A 45 19.48 -8.84 14.84
CA ILE A 45 19.40 -8.46 13.42
C ILE A 45 18.08 -8.95 12.82
N ASN A 46 17.72 -10.22 13.05
CA ASN A 46 16.46 -10.78 12.54
C ASN A 46 15.23 -10.09 13.17
N ARG A 47 15.29 -9.82 14.47
CA ARG A 47 14.25 -9.05 15.18
C ARG A 47 14.10 -7.64 14.60
N LEU A 48 15.22 -6.96 14.31
CA LEU A 48 15.19 -5.63 13.73
C LEU A 48 14.64 -5.63 12.29
N LYS A 49 14.95 -6.64 11.48
CA LYS A 49 14.35 -6.84 10.16
C LYS A 49 12.84 -7.01 10.26
N ALA A 50 12.36 -7.81 11.21
CA ALA A 50 10.93 -7.98 11.46
C ALA A 50 10.25 -6.67 11.90
N ILE A 51 10.85 -5.93 12.85
CA ILE A 51 10.36 -4.60 13.27
C ILE A 51 10.23 -3.67 12.06
N SER A 52 11.28 -3.62 11.24
CA SER A 52 11.33 -2.72 10.07
C SER A 52 10.26 -3.08 9.03
N SER A 53 10.04 -4.38 8.80
CA SER A 53 8.98 -4.88 7.92
C SER A 53 7.59 -4.45 8.40
N TYR A 54 7.24 -4.70 9.67
CA TYR A 54 5.93 -4.32 10.20
C TYR A 54 5.73 -2.80 10.26
N ARG A 55 6.78 -2.03 10.56
CA ARG A 55 6.74 -0.56 10.47
C ARG A 55 6.46 -0.07 9.05
N SER A 56 6.94 -0.79 8.03
CA SER A 56 6.67 -0.43 6.62
C SER A 56 5.20 -0.57 6.25
N TYR A 57 4.44 -1.41 6.96
CA TYR A 57 2.99 -1.56 6.81
C TYR A 57 2.19 -0.53 7.63
N GLY A 58 2.86 0.35 8.38
CA GLY A 58 2.22 1.35 9.22
C GLY A 58 1.81 0.85 10.61
N LEU A 59 2.17 -0.38 11.01
CA LEU A 59 1.75 -0.90 12.31
C LEU A 59 2.34 -0.06 13.46
N PRO A 60 1.55 0.20 14.52
CA PRO A 60 2.04 0.85 15.73
C PRO A 60 2.96 -0.10 16.52
N LEU A 61 3.87 0.45 17.32
CA LEU A 61 4.84 -0.35 18.08
C LEU A 61 4.19 -1.34 19.04
N ALA A 62 3.01 -1.04 19.57
CA ALA A 62 2.25 -1.95 20.42
C ALA A 62 1.88 -3.25 19.69
N SER A 63 1.35 -3.15 18.47
CA SER A 63 1.03 -4.32 17.63
C SER A 63 2.29 -5.07 17.21
N ILE A 64 3.37 -4.35 16.89
CA ILE A 64 4.67 -4.97 16.58
C ILE A 64 5.20 -5.75 17.78
N ARG A 65 5.06 -5.23 19.00
CA ARG A 65 5.43 -5.97 20.22
C ARG A 65 4.63 -7.25 20.34
N ALA A 66 3.30 -7.19 20.21
CA ALA A 66 2.44 -8.37 20.29
C ALA A 66 2.84 -9.45 19.26
N LEU A 67 3.15 -9.03 18.03
CA LEU A 67 3.64 -9.89 16.96
C LEU A 67 4.98 -10.56 17.29
N LEU A 68 5.93 -9.80 17.83
CA LEU A 68 7.27 -10.30 18.16
C LEU A 68 7.33 -11.15 19.43
N GLU A 69 6.38 -10.97 20.34
CA GLU A 69 6.27 -11.73 21.59
C GLU A 69 5.26 -12.89 21.47
N HIS A 70 4.64 -13.06 20.30
CA HIS A 70 3.59 -14.05 20.04
C HIS A 70 2.46 -14.01 21.07
N GLN A 71 2.09 -12.81 21.52
CA GLN A 71 1.06 -12.59 22.53
C GLN A 71 -0.27 -12.23 21.88
N GLY A 72 -1.35 -12.87 22.36
CA GLY A 72 -2.72 -12.54 21.96
C GLY A 72 -3.11 -13.09 20.59
N GLN A 73 -3.55 -12.22 19.69
CA GLN A 73 -4.08 -12.58 18.38
C GLN A 73 -2.98 -13.13 17.45
N SER A 74 -3.38 -13.93 16.45
CA SER A 74 -2.46 -14.41 15.42
C SER A 74 -1.93 -13.26 14.56
N GLN A 75 -0.74 -13.43 13.98
CA GLN A 75 -0.18 -12.45 13.03
C GLN A 75 -1.15 -12.12 11.90
N ALA A 76 -1.81 -13.15 11.35
CA ALA A 76 -2.78 -12.96 10.28
C ALA A 76 -3.97 -12.10 10.73
N GLN A 77 -4.43 -12.25 11.97
CA GLN A 77 -5.53 -11.45 12.49
C GLN A 77 -5.12 -9.99 12.69
N ILE A 78 -3.96 -9.72 13.30
CA ILE A 78 -3.45 -8.35 13.50
C ILE A 78 -3.31 -7.61 12.16
N LEU A 79 -2.81 -8.29 11.13
CA LEU A 79 -2.67 -7.69 9.80
C LEU A 79 -4.02 -7.45 9.12
N LYS A 80 -5.00 -8.34 9.30
CA LYS A 80 -6.37 -8.14 8.79
C LYS A 80 -7.08 -6.98 9.49
N ASP A 81 -6.90 -6.87 10.80
CA ASP A 81 -7.48 -5.78 11.60
C ASP A 81 -6.88 -4.44 11.15
N HIS A 82 -5.55 -4.36 11.01
CA HIS A 82 -4.86 -3.16 10.51
C HIS A 82 -5.26 -2.81 9.06
N PHE A 83 -5.46 -3.80 8.20
CA PHE A 83 -5.97 -3.59 6.85
C PHE A 83 -7.38 -2.97 6.85
N ALA A 84 -8.27 -3.48 7.72
CA ALA A 84 -9.61 -2.93 7.87
C ALA A 84 -9.60 -1.50 8.43
N GLU A 85 -8.69 -1.19 9.36
CA GLU A 85 -8.47 0.17 9.87
C GLU A 85 -8.03 1.13 8.76
N LEU A 86 -7.07 0.72 7.93
CA LEU A 86 -6.61 1.52 6.78
C LEU A 86 -7.74 1.78 5.78
N GLU A 87 -8.57 0.78 5.48
CA GLU A 87 -9.75 0.98 4.63
C GLU A 87 -10.71 2.03 5.20
N GLN A 88 -10.99 1.99 6.50
CA GLN A 88 -11.83 3.00 7.15
C GLN A 88 -11.20 4.40 7.11
N GLU A 89 -9.89 4.51 7.28
CA GLU A 89 -9.17 5.78 7.16
C GLU A 89 -9.23 6.32 5.73
N ILE A 90 -9.04 5.46 4.71
CA ILE A 90 -9.19 5.83 3.30
C ILE A 90 -10.60 6.36 3.01
N GLN A 91 -11.65 5.69 3.50
CA GLN A 91 -13.02 6.16 3.32
C GLN A 91 -13.26 7.52 3.99
N THR A 92 -12.71 7.72 5.19
CA THR A 92 -12.78 8.99 5.91
C THR A 92 -12.09 10.10 5.13
N LEU A 93 -10.87 9.85 4.64
CA LEU A 93 -10.09 10.82 3.86
C LEU A 93 -10.79 11.16 2.54
N ARG A 94 -11.38 10.18 1.86
CA ARG A 94 -12.20 10.40 0.65
C ARG A 94 -13.42 11.27 0.95
N ALA A 95 -14.13 11.02 2.05
CA ALA A 95 -15.26 11.86 2.46
C ALA A 95 -14.83 13.31 2.74
N GLN A 96 -13.66 13.51 3.37
CA GLN A 96 -13.08 14.83 3.59
C GLN A 96 -12.74 15.52 2.27
N GLN A 97 -12.12 14.82 1.31
CA GLN A 97 -11.86 15.35 -0.04
C GLN A 97 -13.16 15.79 -0.73
N SER A 98 -14.21 14.96 -0.69
CA SER A 98 -15.52 15.29 -1.26
C SER A 98 -16.15 16.54 -0.63
N ALA A 99 -16.04 16.70 0.69
CA ALA A 99 -16.54 17.88 1.39
C ALA A 99 -15.78 19.16 0.99
N ILE A 100 -14.45 19.08 0.85
CA ILE A 100 -13.62 20.21 0.40
C ILE A 100 -14.00 20.62 -1.03
N VAL A 101 -14.17 19.65 -1.93
CA VAL A 101 -14.56 19.92 -3.32
C VAL A 101 -15.95 20.55 -3.42
N ALA A 102 -16.91 20.07 -2.63
CA ALA A 102 -18.24 20.66 -2.58
C ALA A 102 -18.19 22.12 -2.10
N LEU A 103 -17.33 22.42 -1.12
CA LEU A 103 -17.12 23.78 -0.61
C LEU A 103 -16.46 24.70 -1.66
N LEU A 104 -15.46 24.18 -2.39
CA LEU A 104 -14.74 24.93 -3.42
C LEU A 104 -15.55 25.09 -4.72
N GLN A 105 -16.60 24.29 -4.92
CA GLN A 105 -17.35 24.19 -6.18
C GLN A 105 -16.47 23.81 -7.38
N GLU A 106 -15.41 23.04 -7.13
CA GLU A 106 -14.43 22.59 -8.12
C GLU A 106 -14.49 21.06 -8.28
N PRO A 107 -15.52 20.50 -8.94
CA PRO A 107 -15.73 19.05 -9.03
C PRO A 107 -14.56 18.31 -9.70
N ASN A 108 -13.79 19.02 -10.52
CA ASN A 108 -12.64 18.46 -11.24
C ASN A 108 -11.42 18.20 -10.31
N LEU A 109 -11.42 18.66 -9.06
CA LEU A 109 -10.36 18.33 -8.09
C LEU A 109 -10.42 16.86 -7.62
N ILE A 110 -11.60 16.23 -7.71
CA ILE A 110 -11.77 14.79 -7.46
C ILE A 110 -11.44 14.00 -8.73
N GLU A 111 -11.08 14.62 -9.87
CA GLU A 111 -10.68 13.87 -11.06
C GLU A 111 -9.60 12.85 -10.66
N ASP A 112 -10.08 11.62 -10.55
CA ASP A 112 -9.31 10.46 -10.24
C ASP A 112 -8.23 10.43 -11.31
N LYS A 113 -7.00 10.07 -10.93
CA LYS A 113 -5.91 9.98 -11.92
C LYS A 113 -6.15 8.84 -12.93
N SER A 114 -7.31 8.19 -12.87
CA SER A 114 -7.86 7.28 -13.86
C SER A 114 -8.52 8.05 -15.01
N VAL A 115 -8.24 7.61 -16.23
CA VAL A 115 -8.99 8.06 -17.40
C VAL A 115 -10.40 7.48 -17.27
N THR A 116 -11.45 8.30 -17.16
CA THR A 116 -12.83 7.80 -17.17
C THR A 116 -13.20 7.20 -18.54
N LYS A 117 -14.21 6.34 -18.63
CA LYS A 117 -14.74 5.83 -19.92
C LYS A 117 -14.96 6.95 -20.92
N GLN A 118 -15.66 8.02 -20.50
CA GLN A 118 -15.97 9.15 -21.38
C GLN A 118 -14.71 9.85 -21.87
N ARG A 119 -13.73 10.08 -20.98
CA ARG A 119 -12.45 10.69 -21.35
C ARG A 119 -11.63 9.81 -22.29
N TRP A 120 -11.67 8.49 -22.09
CA TRP A 120 -11.01 7.54 -22.98
C TRP A 120 -11.60 7.57 -24.38
N VAL A 121 -12.94 7.55 -24.50
CA VAL A 121 -13.64 7.66 -25.80
C VAL A 121 -13.28 8.97 -26.51
N GLU A 122 -13.27 10.10 -25.79
CA GLU A 122 -12.87 11.40 -26.36
C GLU A 122 -11.44 11.36 -26.91
N ILE A 123 -10.49 10.76 -26.19
CA ILE A 123 -9.09 10.63 -26.61
C ILE A 123 -9.00 9.77 -27.87
N MET A 124 -9.72 8.65 -27.94
CA MET A 124 -9.71 7.75 -29.09
C MET A 124 -10.33 8.40 -30.33
N GLN A 125 -11.46 9.11 -30.17
CA GLN A 125 -12.07 9.86 -31.26
C GLN A 125 -11.15 10.99 -31.75
N ALA A 126 -10.48 11.72 -30.84
CA ALA A 126 -9.49 12.73 -31.20
C ALA A 126 -8.26 12.14 -31.91
N ALA A 127 -7.91 10.88 -31.62
CA ALA A 127 -6.88 10.12 -32.32
C ALA A 127 -7.34 9.54 -33.68
N GLY A 128 -8.61 9.77 -34.07
CA GLY A 128 -9.17 9.37 -35.35
C GLY A 128 -9.86 8.00 -35.37
N PHE A 129 -10.12 7.39 -34.21
CA PHE A 129 -10.89 6.15 -34.14
C PHE A 129 -12.39 6.44 -34.24
N SER A 130 -13.09 5.70 -35.10
CA SER A 130 -14.55 5.71 -35.14
C SER A 130 -15.14 4.77 -34.08
N ASP A 131 -16.45 4.90 -33.82
CA ASP A 131 -17.17 3.99 -32.92
C ASP A 131 -17.05 2.52 -33.38
N ALA A 132 -17.06 2.27 -34.69
CA ALA A 132 -16.87 0.94 -35.25
C ALA A 132 -15.45 0.39 -35.01
N ASP A 133 -14.43 1.25 -35.06
CA ASP A 133 -13.04 0.86 -34.76
C ASP A 133 -12.87 0.52 -33.28
N MET A 134 -13.52 1.27 -32.38
CA MET A 134 -13.49 1.01 -30.95
C MET A 134 -14.19 -0.30 -30.60
N VAL A 135 -15.36 -0.59 -31.18
CA VAL A 135 -16.04 -1.90 -31.00
C VAL A 135 -15.14 -3.04 -31.48
N LYS A 136 -14.52 -2.89 -32.65
CA LYS A 136 -13.60 -3.90 -33.19
C LYS A 136 -12.36 -4.09 -32.30
N TRP A 137 -11.83 -3.02 -31.73
CA TRP A 137 -10.74 -3.07 -30.77
C TRP A 137 -11.14 -3.82 -29.50
N HIS A 138 -12.31 -3.52 -28.92
CA HIS A 138 -12.84 -4.22 -27.74
C HIS A 138 -13.01 -5.72 -28.01
N GLN A 139 -13.65 -6.09 -29.12
CA GLN A 139 -13.83 -7.50 -29.50
C GLN A 139 -12.48 -8.22 -29.64
N LYS A 140 -11.49 -7.57 -30.24
CA LYS A 140 -10.15 -8.13 -30.39
C LYS A 140 -9.40 -8.25 -29.07
N PHE A 141 -9.56 -7.28 -28.17
CA PHE A 141 -8.93 -7.31 -26.85
C PHE A 141 -9.54 -8.40 -25.97
N GLU A 142 -10.87 -8.55 -25.97
CA GLU A 142 -11.57 -9.64 -25.28
C GLU A 142 -11.16 -11.03 -25.81
N GLU A 143 -11.00 -11.17 -27.13
CA GLU A 143 -10.58 -12.44 -27.76
C GLU A 143 -9.14 -12.83 -27.37
N MET A 144 -8.23 -11.85 -27.28
CA MET A 144 -6.81 -12.09 -27.05
C MET A 144 -6.43 -12.18 -25.57
N GLU A 145 -6.96 -11.27 -24.74
CA GLU A 145 -6.52 -11.06 -23.36
C GLU A 145 -7.72 -10.72 -22.44
N PRO A 146 -8.65 -11.67 -22.19
CA PRO A 146 -9.92 -11.40 -21.51
C PRO A 146 -9.77 -10.95 -20.05
N GLU A 147 -8.74 -11.42 -19.35
CA GLU A 147 -8.46 -11.00 -17.97
C GLU A 147 -7.92 -9.56 -17.91
N GLU A 148 -7.06 -9.17 -18.86
CA GLU A 148 -6.53 -7.81 -18.92
C GLU A 148 -7.56 -6.82 -19.44
N HIS A 149 -8.46 -7.24 -20.34
CA HIS A 149 -9.59 -6.42 -20.76
C HIS A 149 -10.53 -6.09 -19.59
N GLN A 150 -10.82 -7.05 -18.70
CA GLN A 150 -11.59 -6.80 -17.48
C GLN A 150 -10.91 -5.74 -16.59
N LYS A 151 -9.62 -5.91 -16.27
CA LYS A 151 -8.86 -4.96 -15.45
C LYS A 151 -8.81 -3.57 -16.09
N PHE A 152 -8.69 -3.51 -17.41
CA PHE A 152 -8.71 -2.26 -18.15
C PHE A 152 -10.06 -1.55 -18.00
N LEU A 153 -11.18 -2.24 -18.19
CA LEU A 153 -12.51 -1.62 -18.03
C LEU A 153 -12.78 -1.16 -16.58
N GLU A 154 -12.33 -1.94 -15.59
CA GLU A 154 -12.37 -1.55 -14.18
C GLU A 154 -11.53 -0.29 -13.91
N SER A 155 -10.38 -0.15 -14.59
CA SER A 155 -9.53 1.04 -14.47
C SER A 155 -10.15 2.32 -15.04
N LEU A 156 -11.15 2.18 -15.93
CA LEU A 156 -11.91 3.30 -16.49
C LEU A 156 -13.08 3.75 -15.60
N SER A 157 -13.13 3.24 -14.36
CA SER A 157 -14.20 3.48 -13.37
C SER A 157 -15.59 3.09 -13.88
N ILE A 158 -15.67 2.06 -14.74
CA ILE A 158 -16.93 1.48 -15.23
C ILE A 158 -17.46 0.51 -14.18
N ASP A 159 -18.76 0.54 -13.91
CA ASP A 159 -19.37 -0.40 -12.97
C ASP A 159 -19.47 -1.82 -13.54
N SER A 160 -19.60 -2.80 -12.65
CA SER A 160 -19.60 -4.23 -13.03
C SER A 160 -20.75 -4.65 -13.96
N GLU A 161 -21.90 -3.97 -13.89
CA GLU A 161 -23.06 -4.30 -14.73
C GLU A 161 -22.82 -3.80 -16.16
N GLU A 162 -22.31 -2.58 -16.30
CA GLU A 162 -21.92 -2.01 -17.58
C GLU A 162 -20.75 -2.77 -18.23
N ILE A 163 -19.73 -3.19 -17.45
CA ILE A 163 -18.63 -4.03 -17.94
C ILE A 163 -19.16 -5.32 -18.55
N ALA A 164 -20.11 -5.99 -17.87
CA ALA A 164 -20.70 -7.23 -18.37
C ALA A 164 -21.50 -7.04 -19.67
N GLN A 165 -22.01 -5.83 -19.94
CA GLN A 165 -22.66 -5.49 -21.21
C GLN A 165 -21.62 -5.24 -22.31
N ILE A 166 -20.59 -4.45 -22.02
CA ILE A 166 -19.52 -4.11 -22.98
C ILE A 166 -18.80 -5.38 -23.48
N ARG A 167 -18.50 -6.32 -22.58
CA ARG A 167 -17.83 -7.58 -22.95
C ARG A 167 -18.68 -8.55 -23.78
N LYS A 168 -19.98 -8.27 -23.95
CA LYS A 168 -20.91 -9.09 -24.76
C LYS A 168 -21.18 -8.51 -26.15
N MET A 169 -20.64 -7.33 -26.46
CA MET A 169 -20.76 -6.66 -27.77
C MET A 169 -19.86 -7.29 -28.83
#